data_AF-A0A7V4P2C1-F1
#
_entry.id   AF-A0A7V4P2C1-F1
#
_cell.length_a   1.000
_cell.length_b   1.000
_cell.length_c   1.000
_cell.angle_alpha   90.00
_cell.angle_beta   90.00
_cell.angle_gamma   90.00
#
_symmetry.space_group_name_H-M   'P 1'
#
loop_
_entity.id
_entity.type
_entity.pdbx_description
1 polymer ?
#
loop_
_entity_poly.entity_id
_entity_poly.type
_entity_poly.pdbx_seq_one_letter_code
_entity_poly.pdbx_strand_id
1 'polypeptide(L)'
;MLNVMATPPASSPDSAHAPPEAPADVDRFLVREIRRGDQRAWKQLIDRYHGRLAAFARARLGSTHEVDDAVQETFVGFLTSLPHFDETRPLETYLFSILRYKVAEALTRRKRAPLARGMEDDSGPDAAMLAVDGETPSSAAAAREVDRRQEQVLSQVLRRLIGELRERDKLEDIRVLELLFFLGLRNKEAADRLSRDEKAIAGVKFRAVQRLSSLIDEMRAELGPEAALDRASLSADVTVANVWRRQRLTCLKRSTLGAFLLGVLDEAWEGYVRFHLDVVACPFCRANRDDLADDVTPAAGDPTEQLFQSSVGFLSRAPSHG
;
A
#
# COMPACT_ATOMS: atom_id res chain seq x y z
N MET A 1 -19.98 16.66 81.85
CA MET A 1 -19.77 17.74 80.85
C MET A 1 -18.82 17.19 79.79
N LEU A 2 -19.23 17.21 78.51
CA LEU A 2 -18.45 17.17 77.23
C LEU A 2 -17.24 16.18 77.12
N ASN A 3 -16.89 15.55 76.02
CA ASN A 3 -17.33 15.35 74.64
C ASN A 3 -16.23 14.44 74.01
N VAL A 4 -16.46 13.97 72.78
CA VAL A 4 -15.48 13.48 71.79
C VAL A 4 -15.17 11.97 71.81
N MET A 5 -15.94 11.27 70.99
CA MET A 5 -15.57 10.00 70.33
C MET A 5 -14.37 10.25 69.40
N ALA A 6 -13.34 9.41 69.47
CA ALA A 6 -12.26 9.35 68.50
C ALA A 6 -12.43 8.11 67.62
N THR A 7 -12.79 8.34 66.37
CA THR A 7 -12.83 7.37 65.27
C THR A 7 -11.42 7.20 64.69
N PRO A 8 -10.96 5.99 64.32
CA PRO A 8 -9.70 5.82 63.59
C PRO A 8 -9.79 6.40 62.17
N PRO A 9 -8.69 6.90 61.58
CA PRO A 9 -8.71 7.52 60.26
C PRO A 9 -9.01 6.47 59.17
N ALA A 10 -9.93 6.87 58.29
CA ALA A 10 -10.32 6.15 57.10
C ALA A 10 -9.12 5.94 56.15
N SER A 11 -9.04 4.72 55.64
CA SER A 11 -8.19 4.31 54.53
C SER A 11 -8.44 5.21 53.32
N SER A 12 -7.35 5.72 52.73
CA SER A 12 -7.34 6.48 51.49
C SER A 12 -8.04 5.72 50.35
N PRO A 13 -8.92 6.36 49.56
CA PRO A 13 -9.41 5.76 48.33
C PRO A 13 -8.33 5.85 47.25
N ASP A 14 -7.80 4.69 46.90
CA ASP A 14 -7.58 4.22 45.53
C ASP A 14 -7.23 5.29 44.47
N SER A 15 -5.93 5.52 44.27
CA SER A 15 -5.41 6.15 43.07
C SER A 15 -5.42 5.15 41.92
N ALA A 16 -6.61 4.81 41.44
CA ALA A 16 -6.80 4.03 40.23
C ALA A 16 -7.80 4.75 39.32
N HIS A 17 -7.29 5.16 38.16
CA HIS A 17 -8.05 5.46 36.95
C HIS A 17 -8.67 6.87 36.81
N ALA A 18 -7.82 7.87 36.57
CA ALA A 18 -8.24 9.05 35.81
C ALA A 18 -8.49 8.65 34.34
N PRO A 19 -9.59 9.11 33.70
CA PRO A 19 -9.86 8.79 32.30
C PRO A 19 -8.80 9.42 31.38
N PRO A 20 -8.37 8.71 30.32
CA PRO A 20 -7.35 9.22 29.39
C PRO A 20 -7.83 10.46 28.60
N GLU A 21 -7.13 11.58 28.76
CA GLU A 21 -7.51 12.90 28.19
C GLU A 21 -7.07 13.12 26.72
N ALA A 22 -6.22 12.26 26.13
CA ALA A 22 -5.77 12.39 24.74
C ALA A 22 -6.11 11.15 23.87
N PRO A 23 -6.46 11.30 22.57
CA PRO A 23 -6.83 10.19 21.68
C PRO A 23 -5.81 9.03 21.66
N ALA A 24 -4.52 9.35 21.70
CA ALA A 24 -3.44 8.36 21.72
C ALA A 24 -3.35 7.59 23.06
N ASP A 25 -3.73 8.22 24.17
CA ASP A 25 -3.76 7.58 25.49
C ASP A 25 -4.97 6.67 25.63
N VAL A 26 -6.11 7.05 25.03
CA VAL A 26 -7.29 6.18 24.91
C VAL A 26 -6.94 4.93 24.11
N ASP A 27 -6.30 5.08 22.95
CA ASP A 27 -5.96 3.95 22.08
C ASP A 27 -4.99 2.97 22.77
N ARG A 28 -3.98 3.48 23.49
CA ARG A 28 -3.06 2.66 24.30
C ARG A 28 -3.76 1.95 25.46
N PHE A 29 -4.70 2.64 26.12
CA PHE A 29 -5.51 2.01 27.16
C PHE A 29 -6.34 0.86 26.59
N LEU A 30 -7.06 1.06 25.48
CA LEU A 30 -7.85 0.02 24.83
C LEU A 30 -6.98 -1.18 24.43
N VAL A 31 -5.80 -0.96 23.84
CA VAL A 31 -4.87 -2.03 23.47
C VAL A 31 -4.46 -2.89 24.68
N ARG A 32 -4.14 -2.25 25.81
CA ARG A 32 -3.74 -2.96 27.04
C ARG A 32 -4.87 -3.79 27.64
N GLU A 33 -6.10 -3.28 27.63
CA GLU A 33 -7.26 -4.00 28.14
C GLU A 33 -7.68 -5.16 27.20
N ILE A 34 -7.58 -4.98 25.88
CA ILE A 34 -7.84 -6.07 24.92
C ILE A 34 -6.82 -7.20 25.09
N ARG A 35 -5.55 -6.88 25.38
CA ARG A 35 -4.53 -7.90 25.71
C ARG A 35 -4.88 -8.74 26.93
N ARG A 36 -5.63 -8.16 27.87
CA ARG A 36 -6.15 -8.84 29.07
C ARG A 36 -7.46 -9.60 28.81
N GLY A 37 -7.97 -9.55 27.59
CA GLY A 37 -9.21 -10.22 27.19
C GLY A 37 -10.48 -9.39 27.45
N ASP A 38 -10.38 -8.08 27.70
CA ASP A 38 -11.55 -7.24 27.92
C ASP A 38 -12.35 -7.03 26.62
N GLN A 39 -13.53 -7.67 26.57
CA GLN A 39 -14.46 -7.58 25.45
C GLN A 39 -15.10 -6.18 25.29
N ARG A 40 -15.22 -5.41 26.37
CA ARG A 40 -15.75 -4.03 26.32
C ARG A 40 -14.75 -3.10 25.66
N ALA A 41 -13.48 -3.21 26.00
CA ALA A 41 -12.40 -2.48 25.33
C ALA A 41 -12.33 -2.84 23.85
N TRP A 42 -12.53 -4.12 23.51
CA TRP A 42 -12.62 -4.56 22.13
C TRP A 42 -13.77 -3.91 21.36
N LYS A 43 -14.98 -3.91 21.94
CA LYS A 43 -16.14 -3.24 21.33
C LYS A 43 -15.90 -1.74 21.11
N GLN A 44 -15.32 -1.06 22.09
CA GLN A 44 -15.01 0.37 21.98
C GLN A 44 -14.00 0.66 20.87
N LEU A 45 -13.00 -0.20 20.68
CA LEU A 45 -12.06 -0.10 19.56
C LEU A 45 -12.80 -0.26 18.22
N ILE A 46 -13.64 -1.29 18.08
CA ILE A 46 -14.44 -1.47 16.86
C ILE A 46 -15.29 -0.23 16.58
N ASP A 47 -16.07 0.24 17.56
CA ASP A 47 -16.95 1.41 17.41
C ASP A 47 -16.17 2.66 16.94
N ARG A 48 -14.93 2.83 17.41
CA ARG A 48 -14.05 3.97 17.10
C ARG A 48 -13.42 3.92 15.71
N TYR A 49 -13.16 2.74 15.15
CA TYR A 49 -12.42 2.60 13.88
C TYR A 49 -13.24 2.03 12.73
N HIS A 50 -14.30 1.28 13.01
CA HIS A 50 -15.10 0.59 11.99
C HIS A 50 -15.56 1.54 10.89
N GLY A 51 -16.18 2.67 11.24
CA GLY A 51 -16.70 3.62 10.25
C GLY A 51 -15.63 4.15 9.30
N ARG A 52 -14.44 4.50 9.83
CA ARG A 52 -13.31 5.03 9.05
C ARG A 52 -12.68 3.95 8.16
N LEU A 53 -12.53 2.73 8.68
CA LEU A 53 -12.02 1.59 7.92
C LEU A 53 -12.98 1.19 6.80
N ALA A 54 -14.28 1.12 7.10
CA ALA A 54 -15.32 0.82 6.11
C ALA A 54 -15.42 1.89 5.03
N ALA A 55 -15.34 3.19 5.39
CA ALA A 55 -15.31 4.27 4.41
C ALA A 55 -14.10 4.16 3.47
N PHE A 56 -12.91 3.87 4.01
CA PHE A 56 -11.70 3.68 3.22
C PHE A 56 -11.76 2.49 2.27
N ALA A 57 -12.31 1.37 2.74
CA ALA A 57 -12.49 0.17 1.93
C ALA A 57 -13.57 0.37 0.86
N ARG A 58 -14.68 1.02 1.19
CA ARG A 58 -15.79 1.32 0.27
C ARG A 58 -15.38 2.24 -0.89
N ALA A 59 -14.44 3.15 -0.64
CA ALA A 59 -13.85 3.96 -1.72
C ALA A 59 -13.05 3.13 -2.76
N ARG A 60 -12.74 1.86 -2.48
CA ARG A 60 -11.85 1.01 -3.29
C ARG A 60 -12.50 -0.31 -3.75
N LEU A 61 -13.41 -0.85 -2.95
CA LEU A 61 -14.12 -2.11 -3.19
C LEU A 61 -15.51 -1.83 -3.74
N GLY A 62 -15.99 -2.71 -4.61
CA GLY A 62 -17.21 -2.43 -5.40
C GLY A 62 -18.50 -2.94 -4.74
N SER A 63 -18.40 -3.78 -3.72
CA SER A 63 -19.54 -4.38 -3.04
C SER A 63 -19.45 -4.20 -1.53
N THR A 64 -20.60 -4.02 -0.88
CA THR A 64 -20.70 -3.92 0.58
C THR A 64 -20.12 -5.16 1.27
N HIS A 65 -20.33 -6.35 0.70
CA HIS A 65 -19.80 -7.61 1.24
C HIS A 65 -18.26 -7.64 1.24
N GLU A 66 -17.60 -7.19 0.16
CA GLU A 66 -16.13 -7.10 0.13
C GLU A 66 -15.59 -6.09 1.14
N VAL A 67 -16.33 -5.00 1.38
CA VAL A 67 -15.98 -3.99 2.39
C VAL A 67 -16.06 -4.58 3.79
N ASP A 68 -17.17 -5.22 4.12
CA ASP A 68 -17.40 -5.80 5.44
C ASP A 68 -16.38 -6.92 5.73
N ASP A 69 -16.11 -7.77 4.74
CA ASP A 69 -15.09 -8.83 4.82
C ASP A 69 -13.68 -8.24 5.07
N ALA A 70 -13.25 -7.24 4.29
CA ALA A 70 -11.94 -6.61 4.47
C ALA A 70 -11.79 -5.92 5.83
N VAL A 71 -12.85 -5.29 6.34
CA VAL A 71 -12.86 -4.65 7.67
C VAL A 71 -12.84 -5.71 8.78
N GLN A 72 -13.64 -6.77 8.65
CA GLN A 72 -13.65 -7.88 9.60
C GLN A 72 -12.28 -8.57 9.67
N GLU A 73 -11.70 -8.92 8.51
CA GLU A 73 -10.37 -9.52 8.43
C GLU A 73 -9.28 -8.59 8.98
N THR A 74 -9.45 -7.26 8.88
CA THR A 74 -8.55 -6.29 9.50
C THR A 74 -8.58 -6.38 11.02
N PHE A 75 -9.77 -6.44 11.62
CA PHE A 75 -9.93 -6.56 13.06
C PHE A 75 -9.45 -7.93 13.58
N VAL A 76 -9.73 -9.02 12.85
CA VAL A 76 -9.20 -10.35 13.17
C VAL A 76 -7.66 -10.36 13.06
N GLY A 77 -7.11 -9.80 11.98
CA GLY A 77 -5.66 -9.68 11.79
C GLY A 77 -4.98 -8.81 12.84
N PHE A 78 -5.69 -7.81 13.38
CA PHE A 78 -5.20 -7.04 14.52
C PHE A 78 -5.15 -7.89 15.79
N LEU A 79 -6.20 -8.65 16.11
CA LEU A 79 -6.21 -9.52 17.30
C LEU A 79 -5.11 -10.60 17.26
N THR A 80 -4.84 -11.18 16.10
CA THR A 80 -3.77 -12.20 15.95
C THR A 80 -2.38 -11.60 16.09
N SER A 81 -2.18 -10.34 15.69
CA SER A 81 -0.89 -9.64 15.78
C SER A 81 -0.72 -8.85 17.09
N LEU A 82 -1.79 -8.68 17.87
CA LEU A 82 -1.83 -7.92 19.12
C LEU A 82 -0.73 -8.29 20.14
N PRO A 83 -0.33 -9.56 20.33
CA PRO A 83 0.74 -9.91 21.25
C PRO A 83 2.08 -9.23 20.92
N HIS A 84 2.31 -8.92 19.65
CA HIS A 84 3.55 -8.32 19.13
C HIS A 84 3.39 -6.84 18.73
N PHE A 85 2.21 -6.26 18.98
CA PHE A 85 1.94 -4.87 18.63
C PHE A 85 2.76 -3.91 19.50
N ASP A 86 3.34 -2.90 18.85
CA ASP A 86 4.14 -1.86 19.50
C ASP A 86 3.25 -0.65 19.83
N GLU A 87 3.02 -0.41 21.13
CA GLU A 87 2.16 0.67 21.64
C GLU A 87 2.71 2.08 21.36
N THR A 88 3.96 2.21 20.89
CA THR A 88 4.52 3.50 20.43
C THR A 88 4.00 3.91 19.06
N ARG A 89 3.45 2.95 18.27
CA ARG A 89 2.86 3.23 16.96
C ARG A 89 1.40 3.66 17.11
N PRO A 90 0.94 4.70 16.39
CA PRO A 90 -0.48 5.04 16.36
C PRO A 90 -1.31 3.84 15.88
N LEU A 91 -2.28 3.44 16.70
CA LEU A 91 -3.15 2.28 16.47
C LEU A 91 -3.86 2.39 15.10
N GLU A 92 -4.34 3.59 14.78
CA GLU A 92 -4.95 3.91 13.50
C GLU A 92 -4.03 3.55 12.32
N THR A 93 -2.79 4.04 12.33
CA THR A 93 -1.81 3.75 11.27
C THR A 93 -1.52 2.25 11.14
N TYR A 94 -1.69 1.48 12.21
CA TYR A 94 -1.53 0.03 12.16
C TYR A 94 -2.74 -0.67 11.55
N LEU A 95 -3.95 -0.35 12.00
CA LEU A 95 -5.20 -0.88 11.44
C LEU A 95 -5.31 -0.61 9.93
N PHE A 96 -5.00 0.63 9.51
CA PHE A 96 -4.99 0.98 8.09
C PHE A 96 -3.89 0.28 7.27
N SER A 97 -2.80 -0.18 7.90
CA SER A 97 -1.79 -0.97 7.19
C SER A 97 -2.27 -2.39 6.88
N ILE A 98 -2.98 -3.01 7.83
CA ILE A 98 -3.60 -4.32 7.64
C ILE A 98 -4.72 -4.20 6.59
N LEU A 99 -5.60 -3.19 6.71
CA LEU A 99 -6.70 -2.98 5.77
C LEU A 99 -6.21 -2.76 4.33
N ARG A 100 -5.12 -1.99 4.14
CA ARG A 100 -4.54 -1.78 2.80
C ARG A 100 -4.11 -3.10 2.15
N TYR A 101 -3.54 -4.01 2.93
CA TYR A 101 -3.18 -5.34 2.45
C TYR A 101 -4.45 -6.13 2.04
N LYS A 102 -5.50 -6.11 2.87
CA LYS A 102 -6.77 -6.80 2.59
C LYS A 102 -7.52 -6.27 1.38
N VAL A 103 -7.59 -4.96 1.22
CA VAL A 103 -8.17 -4.32 0.03
C VAL A 103 -7.36 -4.70 -1.23
N ALA A 104 -6.03 -4.72 -1.16
CA ALA A 104 -5.20 -5.14 -2.29
C ALA A 104 -5.40 -6.62 -2.66
N GLU A 105 -5.58 -7.47 -1.65
CA GLU A 105 -5.90 -8.88 -1.81
C GLU A 105 -7.25 -9.07 -2.52
N ALA A 106 -8.31 -8.43 -2.02
CA ALA A 106 -9.66 -8.49 -2.59
C ALA A 106 -9.69 -7.99 -4.06
N LEU A 107 -9.03 -6.87 -4.35
CA LEU A 107 -8.91 -6.36 -5.73
C LEU A 107 -8.14 -7.31 -6.66
N THR A 108 -7.19 -8.08 -6.12
CA THR A 108 -6.47 -9.11 -6.87
C THR A 108 -7.36 -10.33 -7.13
N ARG A 109 -8.17 -10.74 -6.15
CA ARG A 109 -9.17 -11.81 -6.32
C ARG A 109 -10.20 -11.46 -7.39
N ARG A 110 -10.74 -10.24 -7.37
CA ARG A 110 -11.73 -9.78 -8.37
C ARG A 110 -11.20 -9.78 -9.79
N LYS A 111 -9.92 -9.42 -9.98
CA LYS A 111 -9.26 -9.45 -11.30
C LYS A 111 -9.01 -10.86 -11.84
N ARG A 112 -8.97 -11.88 -10.98
CA ARG A 112 -8.86 -13.30 -11.36
C ARG A 112 -10.23 -13.96 -11.60
N ALA A 113 -11.33 -13.28 -11.26
CA ALA A 113 -12.69 -13.79 -11.38
C ALA A 113 -13.45 -13.54 -12.71
N PRO A 114 -12.89 -12.98 -13.80
CA PRO A 114 -13.66 -12.88 -15.04
C PRO A 114 -13.51 -14.17 -15.86
N LEU A 115 -14.37 -15.15 -15.56
CA LEU A 115 -14.86 -16.20 -16.49
C LEU A 115 -16.04 -17.01 -15.93
N ALA A 116 -16.50 -16.77 -14.69
CA ALA A 116 -17.63 -17.50 -14.11
C ALA A 116 -18.62 -16.57 -13.37
N ARG A 117 -19.42 -15.83 -14.13
CA ARG A 117 -20.86 -15.60 -13.86
C ARG A 117 -21.44 -14.68 -14.92
N GLY A 118 -22.12 -15.29 -15.88
CA GLY A 118 -23.19 -14.63 -16.61
C GLY A 118 -24.39 -14.46 -15.69
N MET A 119 -25.10 -13.35 -15.91
CA MET A 119 -26.49 -13.03 -15.55
C MET A 119 -26.98 -13.49 -14.17
N GLU A 120 -27.21 -12.51 -13.29
CA GLU A 120 -28.51 -12.36 -12.63
C GLU A 120 -28.64 -10.90 -12.16
N ASP A 121 -29.67 -10.25 -12.71
CA ASP A 121 -30.19 -8.92 -12.37
C ASP A 121 -31.18 -9.10 -11.22
N ASP A 122 -31.06 -8.31 -10.15
CA ASP A 122 -32.24 -7.85 -9.43
C ASP A 122 -31.97 -6.50 -8.74
N SER A 123 -32.99 -5.66 -8.83
CA SER A 123 -33.00 -4.22 -8.66
C SER A 123 -33.18 -3.76 -7.21
N GLY A 124 -32.81 -2.51 -6.92
CA GLY A 124 -33.25 -1.82 -5.70
C GLY A 124 -32.50 -0.52 -5.39
N PRO A 125 -33.06 0.67 -5.69
CA PRO A 125 -32.40 1.95 -5.50
C PRO A 125 -32.62 2.48 -4.07
N ASP A 126 -31.54 2.77 -3.35
CA ASP A 126 -31.60 3.77 -2.28
C ASP A 126 -30.23 4.40 -2.04
N ALA A 127 -29.79 5.20 -3.02
CA ALA A 127 -28.76 6.20 -2.80
C ALA A 127 -29.41 7.46 -2.21
N ALA A 128 -30.00 7.31 -1.01
CA ALA A 128 -30.43 8.46 -0.22
C ALA A 128 -29.19 9.18 0.32
N MET A 129 -29.11 10.46 -0.08
CA MET A 129 -28.10 11.42 0.32
C MET A 129 -27.85 11.41 1.83
N LEU A 130 -26.63 11.04 2.22
CA LEU A 130 -25.99 11.67 3.38
C LEU A 130 -25.06 12.75 2.82
N ALA A 131 -25.66 13.89 2.49
CA ALA A 131 -24.94 15.14 2.40
C ALA A 131 -24.33 15.39 3.77
N VAL A 132 -23.02 15.18 3.89
CA VAL A 132 -22.23 15.90 4.89
C VAL A 132 -22.23 17.34 4.39
N ASP A 133 -23.00 18.19 5.06
CA ASP A 133 -23.04 19.62 4.78
C ASP A 133 -21.61 20.19 4.77
N GLY A 134 -21.18 20.69 3.60
CA GLY A 134 -19.93 21.45 3.47
C GLY A 134 -19.33 21.58 2.07
N GLU A 135 -19.62 20.69 1.12
CA GLU A 135 -18.93 20.71 -0.18
C GLU A 135 -19.88 21.05 -1.34
N THR A 136 -19.74 22.27 -1.86
CA THR A 136 -20.37 22.64 -3.13
C THR A 136 -19.72 21.86 -4.28
N PRO A 137 -20.41 21.62 -5.41
CA PRO A 137 -19.82 20.97 -6.59
C PRO A 137 -18.52 21.66 -7.08
N SER A 138 -18.39 22.95 -6.82
CA SER A 138 -17.19 23.75 -7.11
C SER A 138 -16.02 23.44 -6.18
N SER A 139 -16.24 23.25 -4.87
CA SER A 139 -15.17 22.89 -3.92
C SER A 139 -14.67 21.46 -4.12
N ALA A 140 -15.56 20.51 -4.44
CA ALA A 140 -15.18 19.15 -4.78
C ALA A 140 -14.37 19.07 -6.09
N ALA A 141 -14.67 19.91 -7.08
CA ALA A 141 -13.89 20.01 -8.32
C ALA A 141 -12.51 20.62 -8.07
N ALA A 142 -12.42 21.66 -7.23
CA ALA A 142 -11.15 22.27 -6.84
C ALA A 142 -10.25 21.31 -6.06
N ALA A 143 -10.80 20.54 -5.11
CA ALA A 143 -10.06 19.53 -4.35
C ALA A 143 -9.47 18.43 -5.27
N ARG A 144 -10.25 17.96 -6.26
CA ARG A 144 -9.77 16.98 -7.25
C ARG A 144 -8.65 17.53 -8.14
N GLU A 145 -8.70 18.81 -8.46
CA GLU A 145 -7.65 19.47 -9.25
C GLU A 145 -6.35 19.59 -8.44
N VAL A 146 -6.43 19.94 -7.15
CA VAL A 146 -5.29 19.92 -6.23
C VAL A 146 -4.68 18.51 -6.14
N ASP A 147 -5.52 17.49 -5.92
CA ASP A 147 -5.07 16.09 -5.83
C ASP A 147 -4.34 15.63 -7.10
N ARG A 148 -4.87 15.98 -8.28
CA ARG A 148 -4.22 15.65 -9.56
C ARG A 148 -2.85 16.30 -9.68
N ARG A 149 -2.73 17.58 -9.33
CA ARG A 149 -1.45 18.30 -9.37
C ARG A 149 -0.45 17.68 -8.40
N GLN A 150 -0.87 17.36 -7.19
CA GLN A 150 -0.02 16.70 -6.21
C GLN A 150 0.39 15.29 -6.65
N GLU A 151 -0.53 14.50 -7.22
CA GLU A 151 -0.21 13.20 -7.83
C GLU A 151 0.83 13.36 -8.95
N GLN A 152 0.70 14.39 -9.81
CA GLN A 152 1.65 14.66 -10.89
C GLN A 152 3.04 14.97 -10.33
N VAL A 153 3.18 15.90 -9.40
CA VAL A 153 4.47 16.24 -8.78
C VAL A 153 5.09 15.02 -8.10
N LEU A 154 4.31 14.31 -7.27
CA LEU A 154 4.78 13.12 -6.58
C LEU A 154 5.20 12.02 -7.58
N SER A 155 4.46 11.84 -8.67
CA SER A 155 4.82 10.88 -9.71
C SER A 155 6.14 11.21 -10.39
N GLN A 156 6.40 12.49 -10.68
CA GLN A 156 7.64 12.94 -11.31
C GLN A 156 8.83 12.72 -10.39
N VAL A 157 8.71 13.12 -9.12
CA VAL A 157 9.75 12.92 -8.10
C VAL A 157 10.07 11.43 -7.94
N LEU A 158 9.06 10.58 -7.78
CA LEU A 158 9.28 9.14 -7.62
C LEU A 158 9.86 8.49 -8.89
N ARG A 159 9.45 8.95 -10.08
CA ARG A 159 10.04 8.50 -11.36
C ARG A 159 11.52 8.88 -11.44
N ARG A 160 11.89 10.11 -11.08
CA ARG A 160 13.29 10.56 -11.05
C ARG A 160 14.12 9.69 -10.09
N LEU A 161 13.65 9.47 -8.85
CA LEU A 161 14.32 8.59 -7.89
C LEU A 161 14.56 7.17 -8.44
N ILE A 162 13.51 6.53 -8.97
CA ILE A 162 13.62 5.16 -9.49
C ILE A 162 14.48 5.10 -10.75
N GLY A 163 14.43 6.14 -11.60
CA GLY A 163 15.34 6.30 -12.73
C GLY A 163 16.80 6.33 -12.31
N GLU A 164 17.15 7.22 -11.37
CA GLU A 164 18.51 7.34 -10.83
C GLU A 164 19.03 6.04 -10.22
N LEU A 165 18.18 5.29 -9.50
CA LEU A 165 18.57 4.00 -8.93
C LEU A 165 18.80 2.95 -10.02
N ARG A 166 18.01 2.95 -11.09
CA ARG A 166 18.20 2.03 -12.23
C ARG A 166 19.47 2.35 -13.00
N GLU A 167 19.73 3.62 -13.29
CA GLU A 167 20.94 4.07 -14.00
C GLU A 167 22.24 3.75 -13.26
N ARG A 168 22.16 3.62 -11.93
CA ARG A 168 23.30 3.27 -11.07
C ARG A 168 23.35 1.79 -10.69
N ASP A 169 22.55 0.94 -11.35
CA ASP A 169 22.41 -0.50 -11.09
C ASP A 169 22.10 -0.84 -9.62
N LYS A 170 21.35 0.03 -8.93
CA LYS A 170 20.96 -0.16 -7.53
C LYS A 170 19.66 -0.95 -7.38
N LEU A 171 19.55 -2.08 -8.09
CA LEU A 171 18.37 -2.95 -8.05
C LEU A 171 18.01 -3.39 -6.62
N GLU A 172 19.02 -3.70 -5.81
CA GLU A 172 18.81 -4.07 -4.39
C GLU A 172 18.18 -2.94 -3.56
N ASP A 173 18.57 -1.69 -3.79
CA ASP A 173 17.94 -0.56 -3.11
C ASP A 173 16.49 -0.40 -3.59
N ILE A 174 16.21 -0.62 -4.88
CA ILE A 174 14.83 -0.63 -5.41
C ILE A 174 13.97 -1.71 -4.72
N ARG A 175 14.48 -2.93 -4.52
CA ARG A 175 13.78 -4.00 -3.78
C ARG A 175 13.38 -3.53 -2.38
N VAL A 176 14.31 -2.89 -1.67
CA VAL A 176 14.03 -2.32 -0.34
C VAL A 176 12.91 -1.28 -0.43
N LEU A 177 12.97 -0.37 -1.39
CA LEU A 177 11.92 0.67 -1.53
C LEU A 177 10.57 0.08 -1.91
N GLU A 178 10.51 -0.99 -2.71
CA GLU A 178 9.24 -1.68 -2.99
C GLU A 178 8.65 -2.30 -1.71
N LEU A 179 9.46 -2.93 -0.86
CA LEU A 179 8.97 -3.45 0.42
C LEU A 179 8.47 -2.33 1.34
N LEU A 180 9.22 -1.24 1.46
CA LEU A 180 8.91 -0.18 2.42
C LEU A 180 7.81 0.77 1.95
N PHE A 181 7.82 1.18 0.69
CA PHE A 181 6.94 2.24 0.17
C PHE A 181 5.80 1.71 -0.68
N PHE A 182 5.97 0.59 -1.38
CA PHE A 182 4.91 0.00 -2.20
C PHE A 182 4.07 -1.00 -1.40
N LEU A 183 4.70 -1.93 -0.66
CA LEU A 183 4.01 -2.88 0.22
C LEU A 183 3.74 -2.30 1.62
N GLY A 184 4.54 -1.34 2.08
CA GLY A 184 4.34 -0.70 3.39
C GLY A 184 4.87 -1.51 4.56
N LEU A 185 5.84 -2.40 4.33
CA LEU A 185 6.47 -3.22 5.37
C LEU A 185 7.33 -2.36 6.31
N ARG A 186 7.52 -2.84 7.54
CA ARG A 186 8.46 -2.27 8.50
C ARG A 186 9.90 -2.63 8.10
N ASN A 187 10.87 -1.90 8.63
CA ASN A 187 12.29 -2.13 8.35
C ASN A 187 12.70 -3.57 8.67
N LYS A 188 12.37 -4.07 9.87
CA LYS A 188 12.59 -5.47 10.26
C LYS A 188 12.00 -6.49 9.29
N GLU A 189 10.74 -6.33 8.90
CA GLU A 189 10.07 -7.26 7.97
C GLU A 189 10.74 -7.25 6.58
N ALA A 190 11.16 -6.06 6.10
CA ALA A 190 11.90 -5.94 4.85
C ALA A 190 13.31 -6.54 4.96
N ALA A 191 13.96 -6.40 6.12
CA ALA A 191 15.25 -7.00 6.42
C ALA A 191 15.17 -8.54 6.39
N ASP A 192 14.18 -9.10 7.08
CA ASP A 192 13.91 -10.54 7.12
C ASP A 192 13.61 -11.07 5.70
N ARG A 193 12.81 -10.35 4.90
CA ARG A 193 12.41 -10.80 3.56
C ARG A 193 13.55 -10.77 2.53
N LEU A 194 14.53 -9.89 2.73
CA LEU A 194 15.71 -9.79 1.87
C LEU A 194 16.93 -10.51 2.46
N SER A 195 16.82 -11.11 3.65
CA SER A 195 17.94 -11.67 4.41
C SER A 195 19.09 -10.67 4.59
N ARG A 196 18.76 -9.41 4.93
CA ARG A 196 19.72 -8.31 5.14
C ARG A 196 19.62 -7.76 6.55
N ASP A 197 20.64 -7.03 6.97
CA ASP A 197 20.65 -6.33 8.26
C ASP A 197 19.63 -5.16 8.27
N GLU A 198 18.90 -5.00 9.38
CA GLU A 198 17.88 -3.94 9.50
C GLU A 198 18.48 -2.53 9.40
N LYS A 199 19.74 -2.32 9.82
CA LYS A 199 20.42 -1.02 9.66
C LYS A 199 20.73 -0.75 8.19
N ALA A 200 21.02 -1.78 7.39
CA ALA A 200 21.20 -1.62 5.95
C ALA A 200 19.89 -1.14 5.28
N ILE A 201 18.75 -1.73 5.67
CA ILE A 201 17.41 -1.30 5.22
C ILE A 201 17.14 0.15 5.64
N ALA A 202 17.41 0.49 6.90
CA ALA A 202 17.24 1.86 7.41
C ALA A 202 18.12 2.86 6.65
N GLY A 203 19.35 2.49 6.30
CA GLY A 203 20.26 3.31 5.51
C GLY A 203 19.74 3.59 4.10
N VAL A 204 19.20 2.57 3.41
CA VAL A 204 18.56 2.76 2.09
C VAL A 204 17.35 3.69 2.20
N LYS A 205 16.47 3.46 3.18
CA LYS A 205 15.31 4.30 3.45
C LYS A 205 15.70 5.76 3.69
N PHE A 206 16.72 5.98 4.53
CA PHE A 206 17.19 7.33 4.85
C PHE A 206 17.70 8.06 3.60
N ARG A 207 18.58 7.43 2.81
CA ARG A 207 19.08 8.02 1.56
C ARG A 207 17.96 8.31 0.56
N ALA A 208 16.99 7.41 0.43
CA ALA A 208 15.85 7.61 -0.45
C ALA A 208 14.97 8.79 -0.01
N VAL A 209 14.66 8.90 1.30
CA VAL A 209 13.88 10.02 1.84
C VAL A 209 14.62 11.35 1.69
N GLN A 210 15.93 11.38 1.94
CA GLN A 210 16.74 12.57 1.69
C GLN A 210 16.71 12.96 0.21
N ARG A 211 16.91 12.00 -0.71
CA ARG A 211 16.88 12.28 -2.15
C ARG A 211 15.51 12.75 -2.61
N LEU A 212 14.42 12.15 -2.12
CA LEU A 212 13.06 12.61 -2.39
C LEU A 212 12.85 14.05 -1.94
N SER A 213 13.35 14.41 -0.75
CA SER A 213 13.24 15.78 -0.24
C SER A 213 13.97 16.76 -1.16
N SER A 214 15.20 16.45 -1.56
CA SER A 214 15.95 17.27 -2.53
C SER A 214 15.25 17.41 -3.88
N LEU A 215 14.70 16.31 -4.42
CA LEU A 215 13.95 16.33 -5.69
C LEU A 215 12.68 17.18 -5.60
N ILE A 216 12.01 17.21 -4.44
CA ILE A 216 10.85 18.07 -4.20
C ILE A 216 11.26 19.54 -4.20
N ASP A 217 12.38 19.88 -3.56
CA ASP A 217 12.91 21.24 -3.55
C ASP A 217 13.35 21.70 -4.95
N GLU A 218 14.01 20.83 -5.71
CA GLU A 218 14.35 21.04 -7.13
C GLU A 218 13.09 21.32 -7.95
N MET A 219 12.04 20.50 -7.78
CA MET A 219 10.78 20.69 -8.51
C MET A 219 10.06 21.99 -8.15
N ARG A 220 10.10 22.39 -6.87
CA ARG A 220 9.55 23.67 -6.42
C ARG A 220 10.30 24.85 -7.05
N ALA A 221 11.61 24.74 -7.22
CA ALA A 221 12.41 25.76 -7.88
C ALA A 221 12.13 25.84 -9.39
N GLU A 222 11.95 24.70 -10.07
CA GLU A 222 11.67 24.62 -11.50
C GLU A 222 10.25 25.09 -11.87
N LEU A 223 9.24 24.69 -11.09
CA LEU A 223 7.82 24.85 -11.43
C LEU A 223 7.11 25.97 -10.64
N GLY A 224 7.83 26.64 -9.72
CA GLY A 224 7.29 27.70 -8.87
C GLY A 224 6.45 27.18 -7.69
N PRO A 225 5.85 28.09 -6.90
CA PRO A 225 5.18 27.76 -5.64
C PRO A 225 3.96 26.85 -5.81
N GLU A 226 3.37 26.75 -7.00
CA GLU A 226 2.23 25.87 -7.29
C GLU A 226 2.61 24.38 -7.32
N ALA A 227 3.89 24.04 -7.44
CA ALA A 227 4.39 22.67 -7.36
C ALA A 227 4.74 22.23 -5.92
N ALA A 228 4.41 23.04 -4.92
CA ALA A 228 4.61 22.66 -3.53
C ALA A 228 3.74 21.46 -3.17
N LEU A 229 4.38 20.33 -2.84
CA LEU A 229 3.71 19.25 -2.13
C LEU A 229 3.35 19.76 -0.73
N ASP A 230 2.09 20.13 -0.56
CA ASP A 230 1.55 20.48 0.75
C ASP A 230 1.03 19.22 1.44
N ARG A 231 1.71 18.86 2.53
CA ARG A 231 1.39 17.70 3.36
C ARG A 231 0.02 17.84 4.05
N ALA A 232 -0.47 19.06 4.25
CA ALA A 232 -1.81 19.32 4.79
C ALA A 232 -2.92 19.15 3.73
N SER A 233 -2.58 19.27 2.45
CA SER A 233 -3.52 19.18 1.32
C SER A 233 -3.51 17.81 0.62
N LEU A 234 -2.60 16.89 0.98
CA LEU A 234 -2.59 15.53 0.43
C LEU A 234 -3.81 14.75 0.93
N SER A 235 -4.73 14.46 0.01
CA SER A 235 -5.81 13.53 0.31
C SER A 235 -5.28 12.13 0.62
N ALA A 236 -6.09 11.32 1.30
CA ALA A 236 -5.78 9.91 1.57
C ALA A 236 -5.52 9.07 0.30
N ASP A 237 -5.88 9.60 -0.88
CA ASP A 237 -5.68 8.95 -2.16
C ASP A 237 -4.31 9.26 -2.79
N VAL A 238 -3.73 10.45 -2.53
CA VAL A 238 -2.41 10.86 -3.01
C VAL A 238 -1.31 10.40 -2.05
N THR A 239 -1.13 9.08 -1.95
CA THR A 239 -0.03 8.48 -1.18
C THR A 239 1.07 7.95 -2.08
N VAL A 240 2.31 7.88 -1.57
CA VAL A 240 3.46 7.28 -2.28
C VAL A 240 3.10 5.90 -2.85
N ALA A 241 2.49 5.03 -2.04
CA ALA A 241 2.11 3.68 -2.47
C ALA A 241 1.08 3.68 -3.62
N ASN A 242 0.08 4.56 -3.56
CA ASN A 242 -0.97 4.65 -4.59
C ASN A 242 -0.42 5.20 -5.90
N VAL A 243 0.34 6.30 -5.83
CA VAL A 243 1.00 6.89 -7.00
C VAL A 243 1.97 5.89 -7.62
N TRP A 244 2.77 5.21 -6.82
CA TRP A 244 3.69 4.17 -7.30
C TRP A 244 2.98 3.07 -8.08
N ARG A 245 1.83 2.59 -7.58
CA ARG A 245 1.03 1.54 -8.21
C ARG A 245 0.35 2.01 -9.50
N ARG A 246 -0.28 3.19 -9.47
CA ARG A 246 -0.97 3.77 -10.64
C ARG A 246 0.02 4.05 -11.77
N GLN A 247 1.19 4.56 -11.42
CA GLN A 247 2.24 4.95 -12.36
C GLN A 247 3.18 3.80 -12.74
N ARG A 248 3.00 2.60 -12.15
CA ARG A 248 3.73 1.38 -12.48
C ARG A 248 5.25 1.56 -12.46
N LEU A 249 5.75 2.32 -11.48
CA LEU A 249 7.13 2.84 -11.49
C LEU A 249 8.21 1.75 -11.61
N THR A 250 7.98 0.62 -10.94
CA THR A 250 8.91 -0.51 -10.89
C THR A 250 8.49 -1.69 -11.78
N CYS A 251 7.38 -1.58 -12.51
CA CYS A 251 6.96 -2.64 -13.42
C CYS A 251 8.02 -2.92 -14.49
N LEU A 252 8.13 -4.19 -14.85
CA LEU A 252 9.10 -4.72 -15.80
C LEU A 252 8.58 -4.54 -17.23
N LYS A 253 9.49 -4.26 -18.16
CA LYS A 253 9.15 -4.23 -19.59
C LYS A 253 8.83 -5.65 -20.07
N ARG A 254 7.93 -5.80 -21.05
CA ARG A 254 7.61 -7.11 -21.66
C ARG A 254 8.88 -7.79 -22.21
N SER A 255 9.81 -7.03 -22.80
CA SER A 255 11.10 -7.57 -23.24
C SER A 255 11.98 -8.10 -22.10
N THR A 256 11.99 -7.44 -20.93
CA THR A 256 12.70 -7.92 -19.74
C THR A 256 12.10 -9.22 -19.22
N LEU A 257 10.77 -9.34 -19.22
CA LEU A 257 10.07 -10.57 -18.85
C LEU A 257 10.34 -11.70 -19.85
N GLY A 258 10.39 -11.40 -21.15
CA GLY A 258 10.78 -12.38 -22.17
C GLY A 258 12.22 -12.88 -21.97
N ALA A 259 13.17 -11.97 -21.73
CA ALA A 259 14.55 -12.34 -21.41
C ALA A 259 14.66 -13.18 -20.12
N PHE A 260 13.83 -12.89 -19.11
CA PHE A 260 13.74 -13.70 -17.90
C PHE A 260 13.23 -15.12 -18.19
N LEU A 261 12.18 -15.27 -18.99
CA LEU A 261 11.64 -16.59 -19.37
C LEU A 261 12.64 -17.42 -20.18
N LEU A 262 13.44 -16.76 -21.02
CA LEU A 262 14.51 -17.40 -21.79
C LEU A 262 15.77 -17.71 -20.96
N GLY A 263 15.85 -17.26 -19.70
CA GLY A 263 17.01 -17.48 -18.84
C GLY A 263 18.27 -16.75 -19.30
N VAL A 264 18.14 -15.60 -19.98
CA VAL A 264 19.27 -14.84 -20.56
C VAL A 264 19.62 -13.56 -19.78
N LEU A 265 18.95 -13.29 -18.67
CA LEU A 265 19.29 -12.17 -17.78
C LEU A 265 20.54 -12.49 -16.95
N ASP A 266 21.28 -11.46 -16.55
CA ASP A 266 22.31 -11.60 -15.52
C ASP A 266 21.70 -11.88 -14.15
N GLU A 267 22.52 -12.35 -13.22
CA GLU A 267 22.10 -12.78 -11.88
C GLU A 267 21.37 -11.67 -11.10
N ALA A 268 21.81 -10.43 -11.24
CA ALA A 268 21.22 -9.29 -10.53
C ALA A 268 19.80 -8.99 -11.05
N TRP A 269 19.65 -8.94 -12.37
CA TRP A 269 18.35 -8.73 -13.02
C TRP A 269 17.42 -9.92 -12.84
N GLU A 270 17.92 -11.15 -12.93
CA GLU A 270 17.14 -12.35 -12.68
C GLU A 270 16.60 -12.36 -11.24
N GLY A 271 17.45 -12.07 -10.27
CA GLY A 271 17.08 -11.94 -8.86
C GLY A 271 16.03 -10.84 -8.62
N TYR A 272 16.19 -9.68 -9.25
CA TYR A 272 15.23 -8.58 -9.17
C TYR A 272 13.87 -8.94 -9.80
N VAL A 273 13.88 -9.54 -11.00
CA VAL A 273 12.65 -9.94 -11.70
C VAL A 273 11.87 -10.97 -10.88
N ARG A 274 12.57 -12.00 -10.38
CA ARG A 274 11.96 -13.03 -9.51
C ARG A 274 11.37 -12.41 -8.25
N PHE A 275 12.12 -11.53 -7.58
CA PHE A 275 11.62 -10.79 -6.43
C PHE A 275 10.35 -9.98 -6.76
N HIS A 276 10.34 -9.25 -7.87
CA HIS A 276 9.21 -8.42 -8.26
C HIS A 276 7.95 -9.23 -8.60
N LEU A 277 8.13 -10.41 -9.19
CA LEU A 277 7.04 -11.33 -9.54
C LEU A 277 6.51 -12.11 -8.34
N ASP A 278 7.38 -12.56 -7.44
CA ASP A 278 7.03 -13.54 -6.40
C ASP A 278 6.87 -12.90 -5.02
N VAL A 279 7.65 -11.87 -4.71
CA VAL A 279 7.61 -11.18 -3.40
C VAL A 279 6.71 -9.95 -3.46
N VAL A 280 6.98 -9.03 -4.40
CA VAL A 280 6.11 -7.86 -4.63
C VAL A 280 4.78 -8.30 -5.22
N ALA A 281 4.77 -9.45 -5.90
CA ALA A 281 3.55 -10.04 -6.42
C ALA A 281 2.81 -9.08 -7.37
N CYS A 282 3.56 -8.35 -8.21
CA CYS A 282 2.98 -7.34 -9.09
C CYS A 282 1.99 -7.96 -10.09
N PRO A 283 0.68 -7.63 -10.04
CA PRO A 283 -0.32 -8.27 -10.89
C PRO A 283 -0.10 -8.02 -12.38
N PHE A 284 0.36 -6.81 -12.75
CA PHE A 284 0.62 -6.45 -14.15
C PHE A 284 1.80 -7.22 -14.74
N CYS A 285 2.90 -7.33 -13.99
CA CYS A 285 4.08 -8.04 -14.46
C CYS A 285 3.83 -9.56 -14.54
N ARG A 286 3.07 -10.13 -13.59
CA ARG A 286 2.68 -11.55 -13.66
C ARG A 286 1.78 -11.83 -14.86
N ALA A 287 0.75 -11.02 -15.10
CA ALA A 287 -0.10 -11.18 -16.27
C ALA A 287 0.72 -11.16 -17.58
N ASN A 288 1.60 -10.15 -17.75
CA ASN A 288 2.47 -10.10 -18.94
C ASN A 288 3.43 -11.29 -19.05
N ARG A 289 3.93 -11.80 -17.92
CA ARG A 289 4.78 -12.99 -17.90
C ARG A 289 3.98 -14.21 -18.32
N ASP A 290 2.78 -14.38 -17.79
CA ASP A 290 1.91 -15.52 -18.07
C ASP A 290 1.52 -15.51 -19.56
N ASP A 291 1.11 -14.35 -20.10
CA ASP A 291 0.85 -14.16 -21.54
C ASP A 291 2.07 -14.53 -22.40
N LEU A 292 3.28 -14.13 -21.98
CA LEU A 292 4.52 -14.47 -22.69
C LEU A 292 4.90 -15.94 -22.55
N ALA A 293 4.61 -16.58 -21.42
CA ALA A 293 4.90 -17.98 -21.20
C ALA A 293 4.04 -18.85 -22.11
N ASP A 294 2.77 -18.47 -22.29
CA ASP A 294 1.84 -19.11 -23.22
C ASP A 294 2.33 -19.00 -24.68
N ASP A 295 2.91 -17.85 -25.07
CA ASP A 295 3.54 -17.63 -26.38
C ASP A 295 4.81 -18.48 -26.59
N VAL A 296 5.53 -18.84 -25.52
CA VAL A 296 6.80 -19.60 -25.55
C VAL A 296 6.57 -21.11 -25.44
N THR A 297 5.45 -21.55 -24.86
CA THR A 297 5.03 -22.95 -24.94
C THR A 297 4.62 -23.27 -26.38
N PRO A 298 5.35 -24.14 -27.09
CA PRO A 298 4.94 -24.50 -28.43
C PRO A 298 3.60 -25.25 -28.32
N ALA A 299 2.55 -24.71 -28.94
CA ALA A 299 1.47 -25.56 -29.41
C ALA A 299 2.11 -26.71 -30.19
N ALA A 300 1.62 -27.93 -30.03
CA ALA A 300 2.05 -29.09 -30.79
C ALA A 300 1.80 -28.85 -32.30
N GLY A 301 2.72 -28.14 -32.94
CA GLY A 301 2.55 -27.47 -34.22
C GLY A 301 3.89 -27.30 -34.93
N ASP A 302 3.79 -27.29 -36.24
CA ASP A 302 4.84 -27.44 -37.26
C ASP A 302 6.18 -26.73 -36.90
N PRO A 303 7.31 -27.45 -36.89
CA PRO A 303 8.65 -26.89 -36.70
C PRO A 303 8.99 -25.70 -37.61
N THR A 304 8.35 -25.64 -38.79
CA THR A 304 8.53 -24.58 -39.78
C THR A 304 7.95 -23.24 -39.30
N GLU A 305 6.86 -23.27 -38.53
CA GLU A 305 6.20 -22.10 -37.93
C GLU A 305 7.05 -21.51 -36.80
N GLN A 306 7.70 -22.36 -36.00
CA GLN A 306 8.62 -21.94 -34.93
C GLN A 306 9.89 -21.29 -35.49
N LEU A 307 10.42 -21.83 -36.60
CA LEU A 307 11.55 -21.22 -37.29
C LEU A 307 11.18 -19.84 -37.86
N PHE A 308 9.95 -19.69 -38.36
CA PHE A 308 9.44 -18.43 -38.88
C PHE A 308 9.26 -17.38 -37.78
N GLN A 309 8.59 -17.73 -36.67
CA GLN A 309 8.37 -16.79 -35.55
C GLN A 309 9.67 -16.34 -34.88
N SER A 310 10.67 -17.23 -34.77
CA SER A 310 11.99 -16.88 -34.20
C SER A 310 12.85 -16.01 -35.13
N SER A 311 12.57 -15.98 -36.44
CA SER A 311 13.36 -15.25 -37.45
C SER A 311 12.75 -13.92 -37.90
N VAL A 312 11.45 -13.69 -37.68
CA VAL A 312 10.77 -12.42 -38.02
C VAL A 312 11.40 -11.20 -37.33
N GLY A 313 11.89 -11.36 -36.10
CA GLY A 313 12.58 -10.28 -35.35
C GLY A 313 13.94 -9.85 -35.96
N PHE A 314 14.58 -10.71 -36.75
CA PHE A 314 15.85 -10.42 -37.43
C PHE A 314 15.66 -9.77 -38.81
N LEU A 315 14.49 -9.94 -39.43
CA LEU A 315 14.18 -9.38 -40.75
C LEU A 315 13.77 -7.90 -40.71
N SER A 316 13.34 -7.37 -39.55
CA SER A 316 12.91 -5.97 -39.40
C SER A 316 14.05 -4.97 -39.13
N ARG A 317 15.32 -5.40 -39.16
CA ARG A 317 16.51 -4.54 -39.07
C ARG A 317 17.37 -4.64 -40.33
N ALA A 318 16.79 -4.32 -41.48
CA ALA A 318 17.60 -3.87 -42.61
C ALA A 318 17.74 -2.34 -42.51
N PRO A 319 18.95 -1.75 -42.48
CA PRO A 319 19.11 -0.31 -42.53
C PRO A 319 18.64 0.19 -43.91
N SER A 320 17.68 1.10 -43.92
CA SER A 320 17.37 1.90 -45.11
C SER A 320 18.54 2.85 -45.34
N HIS A 321 19.40 2.51 -46.30
CA HIS A 321 20.33 3.47 -46.87
C HIS A 321 19.57 4.49 -47.73
N GLY A 322 19.72 5.77 -47.40
CA GLY A 322 19.22 6.93 -48.11
C GLY A 322 19.71 8.20 -47.42
#